data_AF-Q8EM32-F1
#
_entry.id   AF-Q8EM32-F1
#
_cell.length_a   1.000
_cell.length_b   1.000
_cell.length_c   1.000
_cell.angle_alpha   90.00
_cell.angle_beta   90.00
_cell.angle_gamma   90.00
#
_symmetry.space_group_name_H-M   'P 1'
#
loop_
_entity.id
_entity.type
_entity.pdbx_description
1 polymer ?
#
loop_
_entity_poly.entity_id
_entity_poly.type
_entity_poly.pdbx_seq_one_letter_code
_entity_poly.pdbx_strand_id
1 'polypeptide(L)' 'MQSFFQICNDTTEKLGRRLQDEEIRFLQWMYERYTVEQLEEELKSKEGNLYTMNS' A
#
# COMPACT_ATOMS: atom_id res chain seq x y z
N MET A 1 4.18 7.16 0.29
CA MET A 1 3.53 6.00 -0.37
C MET A 1 3.27 6.38 -1.83
N GLN A 2 3.58 5.51 -2.80
CA GLN A 2 3.20 5.76 -4.20
C GLN A 2 1.69 5.69 -4.34
N SER A 3 1.10 6.44 -5.28
CA SER A 3 -0.33 6.34 -5.57
C SER A 3 -0.64 5.09 -6.41
N PHE A 4 -1.88 4.59 -6.34
CA PHE A 4 -2.32 3.49 -7.19
C PHE A 4 -2.10 3.75 -8.69
N PHE A 5 -2.33 4.98 -9.15
CA PHE A 5 -2.07 5.37 -10.55
C PHE A 5 -0.59 5.27 -10.93
N GLN A 6 0.32 5.62 -10.02
CA GLN A 6 1.75 5.47 -10.25
C GLN A 6 2.14 3.99 -10.38
N ILE A 7 1.60 3.13 -9.51
CA ILE A 7 1.84 1.68 -9.56
C ILE A 7 1.37 1.09 -10.90
N CYS A 8 0.18 1.48 -11.38
CA CYS A 8 -0.34 1.03 -12.67
C CYS A 8 0.52 1.51 -13.86
N ASN A 9 0.96 2.77 -13.83
CA ASN A 9 1.82 3.31 -14.89
C ASN A 9 3.18 2.63 -14.91
N ASP A 10 3.84 2.50 -13.75
CA ASP A 10 5.15 1.84 -13.63
C ASP A 10 5.07 0.38 -14.09
N THR A 11 3.98 -0.31 -13.76
CA THR A 11 3.79 -1.72 -14.16
C THR A 11 3.53 -1.84 -15.66
N THR A 12 2.73 -0.92 -16.23
CA THR A 12 2.50 -0.84 -17.68
C THR A 12 3.80 -0.61 -18.44
N GLU A 13 4.64 0.32 -17.96
CA GLU A 13 5.95 0.62 -18.56
C GLU A 13 6.88 -0.59 -18.50
N LYS A 14 6.99 -1.24 -17.33
CA LYS A 14 7.84 -2.43 -17.14
C LYS A 14 7.42 -3.62 -17.99
N LEU A 15 6.12 -3.81 -18.18
CA LEU A 15 5.59 -4.90 -19.01
C LEU A 15 5.66 -4.58 -20.51
N GLY A 16 5.84 -3.31 -20.88
CA GLY A 16 5.81 -2.86 -22.28
C GLY A 16 4.44 -3.06 -22.95
N ARG A 17 3.38 -3.26 -22.17
CA ARG A 17 2.01 -3.45 -22.65
C ARG A 17 1.01 -2.91 -21.65
N ARG A 18 -0.21 -2.64 -22.13
CA ARG A 18 -1.34 -2.29 -21.26
C ARG A 18 -1.66 -3.44 -20.32
N LEU A 19 -2.01 -3.08 -19.09
CA LEU A 19 -2.55 -4.00 -18.11
C LEU A 19 -3.93 -4.50 -18.56
N GLN A 20 -4.19 -5.78 -18.31
CA GLN A 20 -5.51 -6.38 -18.45
C GLN A 20 -6.36 -6.06 -17.22
N ASP A 21 -7.68 -6.15 -17.36
CA ASP A 21 -8.61 -5.80 -16.28
C ASP A 21 -8.39 -6.66 -15.02
N GLU A 22 -8.04 -7.94 -15.19
CA GLU A 22 -7.68 -8.83 -14.08
C GLU A 22 -6.43 -8.35 -13.33
N GLU A 23 -5.43 -7.86 -14.06
CA GLU A 23 -4.18 -7.35 -13.48
C GLU A 23 -4.42 -6.04 -12.72
N ILE A 24 -5.29 -5.18 -13.25
CA ILE A 24 -5.70 -3.94 -12.57
C ILE A 24 -6.42 -4.27 -11.26
N ARG A 25 -7.36 -5.23 -11.28
CA ARG A 25 -8.05 -5.69 -10.06
C ARG A 25 -7.09 -6.28 -9.03
N PHE A 26 -6.11 -7.05 -9.48
CA PHE A 26 -5.07 -7.60 -8.61
C PHE A 26 -4.21 -6.50 -7.96
N LEU A 27 -3.74 -5.53 -8.75
CA LEU A 27 -2.94 -4.42 -8.24
C LEU A 27 -3.74 -3.56 -7.25
N GLN A 28 -5.03 -3.36 -7.51
CA GLN A 28 -5.91 -2.62 -6.60
C GLN A 28 -6.02 -3.33 -5.24
N TRP A 29 -6.29 -4.64 -5.26
CA TRP A 29 -6.35 -5.44 -4.04
C TRP A 29 -5.04 -5.39 -3.25
N MET A 30 -3.89 -5.51 -3.94
CA MET A 30 -2.57 -5.41 -3.30
C MET A 30 -2.35 -4.03 -2.66
N TYR A 31 -2.72 -2.95 -3.36
CA TYR A 31 -2.56 -1.58 -2.86
C TYR A 31 -3.40 -1.32 -1.62
N GLU A 32 -4.67 -1.73 -1.64
CA GLU A 32 -5.58 -1.61 -0.50
C GLU A 32 -5.04 -2.38 0.70
N ARG A 33 -4.59 -3.62 0.49
CA ARG A 33 -4.03 -4.45 1.56
C ARG A 33 -2.78 -3.85 2.17
N TYR A 34 -1.85 -3.36 1.35
CA TYR A 34 -0.64 -2.72 1.83
C TYR A 34 -0.94 -1.43 2.61
N THR A 35 -1.98 -0.69 2.22
CA THR A 35 -2.42 0.52 2.94
C THR A 35 -2.97 0.20 4.32
N VAL A 36 -3.76 -0.88 4.43
CA VAL A 36 -4.26 -1.34 5.73
C VAL A 36 -3.11 -1.80 6.63
N GLU A 37 -2.18 -2.60 6.10
CA GLU A 37 -1.03 -3.09 6.85
C GLU A 37 -0.14 -1.93 7.35
N GLN A 38 0.12 -0.90 6.53
CA GLN A 38 0.84 0.31 6.98
C GLN A 38 0.10 1.07 8.08
N LEU A 39 -1.21 1.25 7.97
CA LEU A 39 -2.01 1.93 8.99
C LEU A 39 -1.98 1.17 10.32
N GLU A 40 -2.06 -0.16 10.29
CA GLU A 40 -1.94 -1.00 11.47
C GLU A 40 -0.56 -0.90 12.13
N GLU A 41 0.51 -0.85 11.35
CA GLU A 41 1.88 -0.64 11.86
C GLU A 41 2.04 0.74 12.50
N GLU A 42 1.52 1.79 11.88
CA GLU A 42 1.53 3.14 12.44
C GLU A 42 0.73 3.23 13.75
N LEU A 43 -0.42 2.58 13.82
CA LEU A 43 -1.25 2.54 15.03
C LEU A 43 -0.54 1.79 16.17
N LYS A 44 0.05 0.61 15.89
CA LYS A 44 0.83 -0.14 16.89
C LYS A 44 2.04 0.66 17.40
N SER A 45 2.72 1.39 16.51
CA SER A 45 3.84 2.26 16.89
C SER A 45 3.41 3.42 17.80
N LYS A 46 2.25 4.02 17.55
CA LYS A 46 1.69 5.09 18.39
C LYS A 46 1.19 4.59 19.74
N GLU A 47 0.57 3.41 19.79
CA GLU A 47 0.15 2.79 21.06
C GLU A 47 1.35 2.41 21.94
N GLY A 48 2.43 1.90 21.36
CA GLY A 48 3.67 1.58 22.11
C GLY A 48 4.31 2.80 22.80
N ASN A 49 4.21 3.99 22.20
CA ASN A 49 4.76 5.23 22.76
C ASN A 49 3.91 5.82 23.91
N LEU A 50 2.63 5.48 24.02
CA LEU A 50 1.76 6.00 25.08
C LEU A 50 2.08 5.36 26.45
N TYR A 51 2.62 4.15 26.46
CA TYR A 51 2.99 3.42 27.68
C TYR A 51 4.36 3.83 28.23
N THR A 52 5.24 4.43 27.43
CA THR A 52 6.59 4.85 27.87
C THR A 52 6.66 6.28 28.40
N MET A 53 5.63 7.12 28.18
CA MET A 53 5.61 8.50 28.68
C MET A 53 4.90 8.69 30.04
N ASN A 54 4.36 7.61 30.62
CA ASN A 54 3.69 7.62 31.93
C ASN A 54 4.44 6.79 32.99
N SER A 55 5.74 6.51 32.80
CA SER A 55 6.61 5.83 33.79
C SER A 55 7.63 6.80 34.40
#